data_AF-A0A960G5L5-F1
#
_entry.id   AF-A0A960G5L5-F1
#
_cell.length_a   1.000
_cell.length_b   1.000
_cell.length_c   1.000
_cell.angle_alpha   90.00
_cell.angle_beta   90.00
_cell.angle_gamma   90.00
#
_symmetry.space_group_name_H-M   'P 1'
#
loop_
_entity.id
_entity.type
_entity.pdbx_description
1 polymer ?
#
loop_
_entity_poly.entity_id
_entity_poly.type
_entity_poly.pdbx_seq_one_letter_code
_entity_poly.pdbx_strand_id
1 'polypeptide(L)'
;VSTVGLVPRIRQLAEEGLPVTLALSLHAPDDELRNELVPINTRWTVAEAVAAAAAYFAATKRRVSIEYALIREVNDQAWRADLLADVLLDHGPRGWVHVNPIPLNPTPGSRWTASDPRDER
;
A
#
# COMPACT_ATOMS: atom_id res chain seq x y z
N VAL A 1 0.32 -4.33 12.86
CA VAL A 1 1.07 -5.33 12.05
C VAL A 1 1.28 -4.75 10.67
N SER A 2 2.51 -4.76 10.14
CA SER A 2 2.80 -4.33 8.77
C SER A 2 3.14 -5.53 7.87
N THR A 3 2.78 -5.46 6.60
CA THR A 3 3.03 -6.54 5.61
C THR A 3 3.21 -6.00 4.20
N VAL A 4 3.99 -6.72 3.40
CA VAL A 4 4.17 -6.48 1.95
C VAL A 4 3.05 -7.09 1.09
N GLY A 5 1.98 -7.60 1.70
CA GLY A 5 0.82 -8.14 0.97
C GLY A 5 0.76 -9.67 0.90
N LEU A 6 1.14 -10.37 1.97
CA LEU A 6 0.93 -11.82 2.05
C LEU A 6 -0.57 -12.13 2.25
N VAL A 7 -1.33 -12.21 1.16
CA VAL A 7 -2.81 -12.34 1.16
C VAL A 7 -3.34 -13.41 2.13
N PRO A 8 -2.81 -14.66 2.15
CA PRO A 8 -3.30 -15.67 3.09
C PRO A 8 -3.09 -15.28 4.57
N ARG A 9 -2.01 -14.56 4.89
CA ARG A 9 -1.70 -14.11 6.25
C ARG A 9 -2.55 -12.93 6.67
N ILE A 10 -2.92 -12.05 5.73
CA ILE A 10 -3.87 -10.96 6.00
C ILE A 10 -5.25 -11.54 6.35
N ARG A 11 -5.71 -12.54 5.58
CA ARG A 11 -6.97 -13.23 5.86
C ARG A 11 -6.94 -13.93 7.21
N GLN A 12 -5.88 -14.67 7.50
CA GLN A 12 -5.67 -15.28 8.82
C GLN A 12 -5.74 -14.22 9.93
N LEU A 13 -5.01 -13.10 9.80
CA LEU A 13 -5.00 -12.04 10.81
C LEU A 13 -6.40 -11.44 11.06
N ALA A 14 -7.26 -11.39 10.05
CA ALA A 14 -8.63 -10.89 10.19
C ALA A 14 -9.49 -11.78 11.11
N GLU A 15 -9.16 -13.06 11.22
CA GLU A 15 -9.90 -14.06 11.98
C GLU A 15 -9.38 -14.23 13.43
N GLU A 16 -8.17 -13.78 13.72
CA GLU A 16 -7.49 -13.98 15.02
C GLU A 16 -8.10 -13.16 16.16
N GLY A 17 -8.99 -12.19 15.88
CA GLY A 17 -9.63 -11.35 16.90
C GLY A 17 -8.67 -10.43 17.67
N LEU A 18 -7.43 -10.29 17.21
CA LEU A 18 -6.40 -9.49 17.87
C LEU A 18 -6.70 -7.98 17.74
N PRO A 19 -6.50 -7.18 18.79
CA PRO A 19 -6.75 -5.73 18.78
C PRO A 19 -5.62 -4.94 18.12
N VAL A 20 -5.17 -5.38 16.94
CA VAL A 20 -4.10 -4.74 16.16
C VAL A 20 -4.69 -4.02 14.95
N THR A 21 -3.95 -3.08 14.36
CA THR A 21 -4.26 -2.50 13.04
C THR A 21 -3.37 -3.11 11.96
N LEU A 22 -3.83 -3.10 10.72
CA LEU A 22 -3.09 -3.57 9.55
C LEU A 22 -2.48 -2.37 8.81
N ALA A 23 -1.19 -2.45 8.51
CA ALA A 23 -0.52 -1.60 7.54
C ALA A 23 -0.10 -2.45 6.33
N LEU A 24 -0.43 -2.00 5.12
CA LEU A 24 -0.07 -2.64 3.86
C LEU A 24 0.97 -1.79 3.13
N SER A 25 2.18 -2.31 2.99
CA SER A 25 3.25 -1.75 2.16
C SER A 25 2.95 -1.97 0.68
N LEU A 26 2.30 -0.97 0.06
CA LEU A 26 1.81 -1.07 -1.30
C LEU A 26 2.80 -0.50 -2.32
N HIS A 27 3.18 0.76 -2.14
CA HIS A 27 4.22 1.51 -2.88
C HIS A 27 4.01 1.70 -4.40
N ALA A 28 3.02 1.04 -5.02
CA ALA A 28 2.59 1.32 -6.38
C ALA A 28 1.14 0.86 -6.59
N PRO A 29 0.33 1.59 -7.37
CA PRO A 29 -1.08 1.26 -7.63
C PRO A 29 -1.28 0.28 -8.80
N ASP A 30 -0.25 0.02 -9.60
CA ASP A 30 -0.28 -0.93 -10.73
C ASP A 30 0.73 -2.06 -10.54
N ASP A 31 0.44 -3.21 -11.14
CA ASP A 31 1.25 -4.41 -10.99
C ASP A 31 2.61 -4.30 -11.66
N GLU A 32 2.73 -3.56 -12.77
CA GLU A 32 3.98 -3.42 -13.52
C GLU A 32 5.06 -2.80 -12.63
N LEU A 33 4.78 -1.62 -12.06
CA LEU A 33 5.73 -0.98 -11.16
C LEU A 33 5.84 -1.75 -9.84
N ARG A 34 4.74 -2.28 -9.30
CA ARG A 34 4.79 -2.99 -8.01
C ARG A 34 5.63 -4.26 -8.08
N ASN A 35 5.67 -4.95 -9.22
CA ASN A 35 6.57 -6.08 -9.44
C ASN A 35 8.05 -5.69 -9.29
N GLU A 36 8.42 -4.48 -9.70
CA GLU A 36 9.79 -3.98 -9.55
C GLU A 36 10.09 -3.55 -8.10
N LEU A 37 9.18 -2.82 -7.47
CA LEU A 37 9.40 -2.26 -6.13
C LEU A 37 9.21 -3.29 -5.00
N VAL A 38 8.24 -4.19 -5.15
CA VAL A 38 7.84 -5.17 -4.13
C VAL A 38 7.68 -6.55 -4.82
N PRO A 39 8.76 -7.32 -5.00
CA PRO A 39 8.76 -8.55 -5.83
C PRO A 39 7.70 -9.60 -5.48
N ILE A 40 7.18 -9.58 -4.24
CA ILE A 40 6.07 -10.45 -3.81
C ILE A 40 4.78 -10.22 -4.62
N ASN A 41 4.66 -9.09 -5.32
CA ASN A 41 3.51 -8.76 -6.17
C ASN A 41 3.31 -9.75 -7.32
N THR A 42 4.38 -10.41 -7.76
CA THR A 42 4.33 -11.48 -8.76
C THR A 42 3.52 -12.70 -8.30
N ARG A 43 3.25 -12.80 -7.00
CA ARG A 43 2.43 -13.86 -6.38
C ARG A 43 1.04 -13.38 -5.98
N TRP A 44 0.90 -12.12 -5.60
CA TRP A 44 -0.39 -11.50 -5.29
C TRP A 44 -0.41 -10.08 -5.83
N THR A 45 -1.33 -9.83 -6.76
CA THR A 45 -1.44 -8.53 -7.43
C THR A 45 -1.81 -7.42 -6.46
N VAL A 46 -1.71 -6.17 -6.92
CA VAL A 46 -2.22 -4.99 -6.20
C VAL A 46 -3.67 -5.22 -5.78
N ALA A 47 -4.52 -5.62 -6.72
CA ALA A 47 -5.94 -5.83 -6.46
C ALA A 47 -6.17 -6.93 -5.40
N GLU A 48 -5.44 -8.04 -5.47
CA GLU A 48 -5.58 -9.12 -4.48
C GLU A 48 -5.13 -8.69 -3.07
N ALA A 49 -4.03 -7.93 -2.98
CA ALA A 49 -3.52 -7.41 -1.72
C ALA A 49 -4.47 -6.38 -1.09
N VAL A 50 -5.00 -5.46 -1.90
CA VAL A 50 -5.97 -4.44 -1.47
C VAL A 50 -7.30 -5.09 -1.09
N ALA A 51 -7.79 -6.06 -1.85
CA ALA A 51 -8.99 -6.83 -1.53
C ALA A 51 -8.86 -7.57 -0.19
N ALA A 52 -7.69 -8.16 0.09
CA ALA A 52 -7.43 -8.81 1.37
C ALA A 52 -7.44 -7.80 2.53
N ALA A 53 -6.87 -6.61 2.33
CA ALA A 53 -6.91 -5.54 3.31
C ALA A 53 -8.34 -5.01 3.54
N ALA A 54 -9.15 -4.90 2.47
CA ALA A 54 -10.55 -4.49 2.57
C ALA A 54 -11.38 -5.52 3.35
N ALA A 55 -11.13 -6.81 3.13
CA ALA A 55 -11.74 -7.89 3.91
C ALA A 55 -11.34 -7.81 5.40
N TYR A 56 -10.07 -7.49 5.69
CA TYR A 56 -9.62 -7.26 7.06
C TYR A 56 -10.37 -6.09 7.73
N PHE A 57 -10.54 -4.96 7.04
CA PHE A 57 -11.37 -3.86 7.53
C PHE A 57 -12.82 -4.29 7.75
N ALA A 58 -13.40 -5.03 6.81
CA ALA A 58 -14.80 -5.47 6.91
C ALA A 58 -15.04 -6.35 8.14
N ALA A 59 -14.10 -7.24 8.46
CA ALA A 59 -14.17 -8.15 9.60
C ALA A 59 -13.90 -7.44 10.94
N THR A 60 -12.89 -6.57 10.99
CA THR A 60 -12.40 -6.00 12.27
C THR A 60 -12.93 -4.60 12.57
N LYS A 61 -13.47 -3.92 11.56
CA LYS A 61 -13.84 -2.49 11.55
C LYS A 61 -12.67 -1.54 11.85
N ARG A 62 -11.43 -2.03 11.81
CA ARG A 62 -10.22 -1.24 12.04
C ARG A 62 -9.69 -0.73 10.71
N ARG A 63 -9.53 0.59 10.60
CA ARG A 63 -8.99 1.26 9.42
C ARG A 63 -7.61 0.70 9.06
N VAL A 64 -7.37 0.46 7.77
CA VAL A 64 -6.08 0.00 7.25
C VAL A 64 -5.18 1.21 6.95
N SER A 65 -3.90 1.12 7.26
CA SER A 65 -2.90 2.07 6.76
C SER A 65 -2.30 1.56 5.45
N ILE A 66 -2.32 2.37 4.39
CA ILE A 66 -1.60 2.09 3.15
C ILE A 66 -0.27 2.84 3.22
N GLU A 67 0.83 2.11 3.28
CA GLU A 67 2.17 2.70 3.30
C GLU A 67 2.66 2.88 1.87
N TYR A 68 3.06 4.11 1.53
CA TYR A 68 3.45 4.48 0.17
C TYR A 68 4.77 5.26 0.19
N ALA A 69 5.89 4.59 -0.05
CA ALA A 69 7.19 5.24 -0.13
C ALA A 69 7.27 6.08 -1.41
N LEU A 70 7.46 7.39 -1.28
CA LEU A 70 7.54 8.31 -2.41
C LEU A 70 8.97 8.36 -2.95
N ILE A 71 9.11 7.85 -4.18
CA ILE A 71 10.36 7.73 -4.93
C ILE A 71 10.28 8.67 -6.13
N ARG A 72 11.26 9.57 -6.19
CA ARG A 72 11.31 10.61 -7.21
C ARG A 72 11.23 10.05 -8.62
N GLU A 73 10.32 10.61 -9.42
CA GLU A 73 10.12 10.29 -10.84
C GLU A 73 9.79 8.80 -11.10
N VAL A 74 9.49 8.02 -10.06
CA VAL A 74 9.15 6.60 -10.16
C VAL A 74 7.68 6.39 -9.82
N ASN A 75 7.24 6.90 -8.66
CA ASN A 75 5.89 6.63 -8.16
C ASN A 75 5.20 7.84 -7.50
N ASP A 76 5.79 9.03 -7.63
CA ASP A 76 5.41 10.29 -7.00
C ASP A 76 4.53 11.20 -7.89
N GLN A 77 4.21 10.75 -9.11
CA GLN A 77 3.41 11.56 -10.02
C GLN A 77 1.93 11.61 -9.61
N ALA A 78 1.29 12.77 -9.78
CA ALA A 78 -0.12 12.97 -9.42
C ALA A 78 -1.08 11.93 -10.03
N TRP A 79 -0.86 11.52 -11.28
CA TRP A 79 -1.70 10.51 -11.93
C TRP A 79 -1.64 9.14 -11.24
N ARG A 80 -0.54 8.80 -10.55
CA ARG A 80 -0.47 7.59 -9.72
C ARG A 80 -1.23 7.73 -8.42
N ALA A 81 -1.33 8.94 -7.87
CA ALA A 81 -2.19 9.20 -6.73
C ALA A 81 -3.66 9.01 -7.10
N ASP A 82 -4.06 9.44 -8.30
CA ASP A 82 -5.41 9.21 -8.83
C ASP A 82 -5.69 7.71 -9.00
N LEU A 83 -4.78 6.96 -9.64
CA LEU A 83 -4.91 5.50 -9.77
C LEU A 83 -4.96 4.78 -8.42
N LEU A 84 -4.15 5.22 -7.45
CA LEU A 84 -4.20 4.69 -6.09
C LEU A 84 -5.57 4.93 -5.46
N ALA A 85 -6.15 6.12 -5.64
CA ALA A 85 -7.47 6.43 -5.14
C ALA A 85 -8.54 5.52 -5.77
N ASP A 86 -8.50 5.33 -7.09
CA ASP A 86 -9.43 4.45 -7.81
C ASP A 86 -9.37 3.01 -7.27
N VAL A 87 -8.16 2.44 -7.19
CA VAL A 87 -7.95 1.08 -6.66
C VAL A 87 -8.52 0.94 -5.24
N LEU A 88 -8.30 1.93 -4.37
CA LEU A 88 -8.78 1.87 -2.99
C LEU A 88 -10.31 2.05 -2.89
N LEU A 89 -10.91 2.88 -3.73
CA LEU A 89 -12.35 3.12 -3.77
C LEU A 89 -13.13 1.94 -4.36
N ASP A 90 -12.53 1.20 -5.29
CA ASP A 90 -13.13 0.00 -5.88
C ASP A 90 -13.28 -1.17 -4.90
N HIS A 91 -12.47 -1.18 -3.83
CA HIS A 91 -12.42 -2.31 -2.89
C HIS A 91 -13.09 -2.03 -1.54
N GLY A 92 -13.33 -0.77 -1.17
CA GLY A 92 -13.87 -0.45 0.14
C GLY A 92 -14.56 0.92 0.24
N PRO A 93 -15.40 1.13 1.26
CA PRO A 93 -16.15 2.36 1.43
C PRO A 93 -15.23 3.51 1.86
N ARG A 94 -15.56 4.76 1.49
CA ARG A 94 -14.79 5.94 1.96
C ARG A 94 -14.49 5.88 3.46
N GLY A 95 -13.22 6.09 3.82
CA GLY A 95 -12.73 6.05 5.20
C GLY A 95 -12.24 4.70 5.72
N TRP A 96 -12.31 3.62 4.92
CA TRP A 96 -11.78 2.30 5.27
C TRP A 96 -10.24 2.23 5.35
N VAL A 97 -9.57 3.19 4.70
CA VAL A 97 -8.12 3.35 4.66
C VAL A 97 -7.66 4.74 5.09
N HIS A 98 -6.41 4.81 5.53
CA HIS A 98 -5.60 6.02 5.56
C HIS A 98 -4.35 5.76 4.74
N VAL A 99 -4.04 6.66 3.80
CA VAL A 99 -2.80 6.58 3.02
C VAL A 99 -1.72 7.37 3.73
N ASN A 100 -0.57 6.75 3.96
CA ASN A 100 0.61 7.32 4.57
C ASN A 100 1.72 7.45 3.51
N PRO A 101 1.84 8.60 2.83
CA PRO A 101 2.99 8.88 1.98
C PRO A 101 4.24 9.07 2.84
N ILE A 102 5.29 8.31 2.52
CA ILE A 102 6.55 8.31 3.26
C ILE A 102 7.67 8.75 2.33
N PRO A 103 8.30 9.92 2.56
CA PRO A 103 9.49 10.32 1.82
C PRO A 103 10.59 9.26 1.91
N LEU A 104 11.18 8.86 0.78
CA LEU A 104 12.26 7.88 0.79
C LEU A 104 13.47 8.46 1.54
N ASN A 105 13.95 7.76 2.57
CA ASN A 105 15.20 8.13 3.21
C ASN A 105 16.39 7.82 2.29
N PRO A 106 17.30 8.77 2.04
CA PRO A 106 18.47 8.54 1.20
C PRO A 106 19.34 7.43 1.81
N THR A 107 19.58 6.37 1.05
CA THR A 107 20.42 5.25 1.46
C THR A 107 21.67 5.20 0.57
N PRO A 108 22.89 5.15 1.13
CA PRO A 108 24.11 5.07 0.35
C PRO A 108 24.07 3.89 -0.64
N GLY A 109 24.30 4.16 -1.93
CA GLY A 109 24.28 3.15 -2.99
C GLY A 109 22.90 2.81 -3.56
N SER A 110 21.83 3.46 -3.08
CA SER A 110 20.49 3.33 -3.68
C SER A 110 20.43 4.00 -5.06
N ARG A 111 19.80 3.31 -6.02
CA ARG A 111 19.43 3.91 -7.32
C ARG A 111 18.24 4.88 -7.21
N TRP A 112 17.54 4.85 -6.09
CA TRP A 112 16.33 5.63 -5.82
C TRP A 112 16.62 6.77 -4.84
N THR A 113 15.95 7.91 -5.05
CA THR A 113 16.07 9.10 -4.21
C THR A 113 14.69 9.60 -3.76
N ALA A 114 14.69 10.41 -2.69
CA ALA A 114 13.49 11.07 -2.17
C ALA A 114 12.83 11.95 -3.23
N SER A 115 11.49 12.00 -3.19
CA SER A 115 10.69 12.90 -4.04
C SER A 115 10.98 14.36 -3.74
N ASP A 116 10.58 15.27 -4.63
CA ASP A 116 10.67 16.70 -4.33
C ASP A 116 9.70 17.01 -3.17
N PRO A 117 10.08 17.80 -2.15
CA PRO A 117 9.18 18.14 -1.04
C PRO A 117 7.86 18.80 -1.47
N ARG A 118 7.76 19.30 -2.70
CA ARG A 118 6.52 19.82 -3.29
C ARG A 118 5.55 18.73 -3.74
N ASP A 119 6.07 17.57 -4.11
CA ASP A 119 5.29 16.42 -4.59
C ASP A 119 4.82 15.52 -3.44
N GLU A 120 5.30 15.77 -2.22
CA GLU A 120 4.93 15.05 -0.99
C GLU A 120 3.66 15.60 -0.30
N ARG A 121 3.02 16.65 -0.84
CA ARG A 121 1.94 17.42 -0.19
C ARG A 121 0.57 17.27 -0.82
#